data_AF-A0A843LJ18-F1
#
_entry.id   AF-A0A843LJ18-F1
#
_cell.length_a   1.000
_cell.length_b   1.000
_cell.length_c   1.000
_cell.angle_alpha   90.00
_cell.angle_beta   90.00
_cell.angle_gamma   90.00
#
_symmetry.space_group_name_H-M   'P 1'
#
loop_
_entity.id
_entity.type
_entity.pdbx_description
1 polymer ?
#
loop_
_entity_poly.entity_id
_entity_poly.type
_entity_poly.pdbx_seq_one_letter_code
_entity_poly.pdbx_strand_id
1 'polypeptide(L)'
;MAVKHTKKLFIKALNKKFGKDFDLASQKTEYKRLGPEQSARKREFMEYAKKLEGKRGMTGYNPYVHCGGIPLGQRQLVPYKLSGSEYVVEGDDLHFVNNPAMQQMWDDIRRTIIVGLDMAHEVLQKRLGKEVTPETINNYLEILNHAMPGAAVVQEHMVETHPGLVDDCNVRVFTGDDALADEIDDQYLIDINKMFPADQAEVLKAAIGKTSWQAIHVPTIVVRSCDGGTTSRWSAMQLCMTFIDAYNMCAGEAAVADLAYAAKHAAVLQMAEMLPARRARGPNNPGGLSFGFMA
;
A
#
# COMPACT_ATOMS: atom_id res chain seq x y z
N MET A 1 3.31 -27.66 -16.34
CA MET A 1 3.97 -28.90 -15.88
C MET A 1 4.91 -28.55 -14.72
N ALA A 2 4.74 -29.17 -13.54
CA ALA A 2 5.62 -28.92 -12.40
C ALA A 2 7.03 -29.46 -12.70
N VAL A 3 8.04 -28.59 -12.68
CA VAL A 3 9.44 -28.99 -12.78
C VAL A 3 9.77 -29.84 -11.55
N LYS A 4 9.92 -31.16 -11.72
CA LYS A 4 10.37 -32.05 -10.65
C LYS A 4 11.81 -31.67 -10.26
N HIS A 5 11.97 -30.89 -9.19
CA HIS A 5 13.29 -30.62 -8.64
C HIS A 5 13.86 -31.90 -8.03
N THR A 6 14.97 -32.38 -8.59
CA THR A 6 15.70 -33.58 -8.13
C THR A 6 16.40 -33.40 -6.77
N LYS A 7 16.50 -32.15 -6.28
CA LYS A 7 16.97 -31.80 -4.92
C LYS A 7 15.99 -30.82 -4.28
N LYS A 8 15.83 -30.90 -2.95
CA LYS A 8 14.99 -29.96 -2.19
C LYS A 8 15.47 -28.52 -2.44
N LEU A 9 14.53 -27.61 -2.73
CA LEU A 9 14.82 -26.22 -3.13
C LEU A 9 15.70 -25.44 -2.14
N PHE A 10 15.61 -25.76 -0.85
CA PHE A 10 16.38 -25.12 0.20
C PHE A 10 17.87 -25.51 0.22
N ILE A 11 18.27 -26.63 -0.40
CA ILE A 11 19.68 -27.07 -0.42
C ILE A 11 20.55 -26.03 -1.14
N LYS A 12 20.02 -25.42 -2.22
CA LYS A 12 20.72 -24.32 -2.92
C LYS A 12 20.91 -23.10 -2.02
N ALA A 13 19.94 -22.79 -1.16
CA ALA A 13 20.05 -21.69 -0.20
C ALA A 13 21.08 -22.01 0.89
N LEU A 14 21.07 -23.23 1.43
CA LEU A 14 22.01 -23.68 2.45
C LEU A 14 23.46 -23.67 1.96
N ASN A 15 23.73 -24.18 0.75
CA ASN A 15 25.08 -24.16 0.17
C ASN A 15 25.58 -22.74 -0.09
N LYS A 16 24.69 -21.79 -0.44
CA LYS A 16 25.07 -20.37 -0.55
C LYS A 16 25.32 -19.74 0.82
N LYS A 17 24.56 -20.15 1.84
CA LYS A 17 24.59 -19.61 3.20
C LYS A 17 25.85 -20.00 3.97
N PHE A 18 26.26 -21.25 3.86
CA PHE A 18 27.38 -21.81 4.63
C PHE A 18 28.63 -22.10 3.78
N GLY A 19 28.52 -22.02 2.45
CA GLY A 19 29.56 -22.42 1.51
C GLY A 19 29.30 -23.79 0.90
N LYS A 20 29.81 -24.03 -0.32
CA LYS A 20 29.59 -25.29 -1.05
C LYS A 20 30.22 -26.50 -0.36
N ASP A 21 31.30 -26.26 0.36
CA ASP A 21 32.08 -27.29 1.05
C ASP A 21 31.63 -27.53 2.49
N PHE A 22 30.58 -26.81 2.93
CA PHE A 22 30.04 -27.01 4.27
C PHE A 22 29.22 -28.30 4.33
N ASP A 23 29.60 -29.21 5.22
CA ASP A 23 28.85 -30.42 5.49
C ASP A 23 27.54 -30.07 6.23
N LEU A 24 26.45 -29.99 5.46
CA LEU A 24 25.11 -29.71 5.98
C LEU A 24 24.57 -30.80 6.92
N ALA A 25 25.15 -32.00 6.93
CA ALA A 25 24.75 -33.10 7.80
C ALA A 25 25.53 -33.14 9.12
N SER A 26 26.64 -32.41 9.23
CA SER A 26 27.47 -32.38 10.42
C SER A 26 26.71 -31.79 11.62
N GLN A 27 26.86 -32.43 12.78
CA GLN A 27 26.38 -31.91 14.07
C GLN A 27 27.40 -30.99 14.77
N LYS A 28 28.59 -30.81 14.18
CA LYS A 28 29.68 -30.01 14.72
C LYS A 28 30.07 -28.91 13.74
N THR A 29 30.36 -27.72 14.27
CA THR A 29 30.88 -26.59 13.50
C THR A 29 31.84 -25.77 14.36
N GLU A 30 32.72 -25.01 13.70
CA GLU A 30 33.67 -24.11 14.36
C GLU A 30 33.06 -22.71 14.52
N TYR A 31 33.26 -22.11 15.70
CA TYR A 31 32.90 -20.71 15.97
C TYR A 31 34.15 -19.83 15.95
N LYS A 32 34.38 -19.14 14.83
CA LYS A 32 35.55 -18.27 14.63
C LYS A 32 35.54 -16.96 15.44
N ARG A 33 34.38 -16.59 16.00
CA ARG A 33 34.22 -15.39 16.86
C ARG A 33 34.74 -14.08 16.26
N LEU A 34 34.56 -13.93 14.94
CA LEU A 34 35.05 -12.77 14.18
C LEU A 34 34.34 -11.45 14.50
N GLY A 35 33.27 -11.50 15.31
CA GLY A 35 32.55 -10.29 15.70
C GLY A 35 31.76 -9.67 14.53
N PRO A 36 31.36 -8.39 14.63
CA PRO A 36 30.56 -7.71 13.61
C PRO A 36 31.39 -7.45 12.34
N GLU A 37 32.71 -7.40 12.46
CA GLU A 37 33.65 -7.13 11.37
C GLU A 37 33.60 -8.17 10.25
N GLN A 38 32.96 -9.33 10.45
CA GLN A 38 32.76 -10.30 9.36
C GLN A 38 31.69 -9.88 8.34
N SER A 39 30.77 -8.98 8.71
CA SER A 39 29.65 -8.54 7.86
C SER A 39 29.97 -7.21 7.20
N ALA A 40 29.72 -7.11 5.89
CA ALA A 40 29.93 -5.86 5.17
C ALA A 40 28.95 -4.79 5.66
N ARG A 41 27.68 -5.17 5.88
CA ARG A 41 26.66 -4.25 6.39
C ARG A 41 26.96 -3.73 7.80
N LYS A 42 27.47 -4.57 8.70
CA LYS A 42 27.86 -4.11 10.05
C LYS A 42 29.03 -3.14 10.00
N ARG A 43 30.01 -3.36 9.11
CA ARG A 43 31.13 -2.41 8.91
C ARG A 43 30.64 -1.05 8.44
N GLU A 44 29.73 -1.04 7.47
CA GLU A 44 29.09 0.19 7.01
C GLU A 44 28.34 0.92 8.14
N PHE A 45 27.57 0.19 8.97
CA PHE A 45 26.86 0.79 10.11
C PHE A 45 27.82 1.43 11.12
N MET A 46 28.93 0.76 11.43
CA MET A 46 29.97 1.31 12.32
C MET A 46 30.64 2.56 11.72
N GLU A 47 30.89 2.58 10.42
CA GLU A 47 31.47 3.74 9.74
C GLU A 47 30.50 4.93 9.73
N TYR A 48 29.24 4.69 9.39
CA TYR A 48 28.21 5.74 9.39
C TYR A 48 27.96 6.30 10.79
N ALA A 49 27.95 5.43 11.82
CA ALA A 49 27.79 5.84 13.20
C ALA A 49 28.87 6.84 13.63
N LYS A 50 30.15 6.59 13.31
CA LYS A 50 31.25 7.51 13.63
C LYS A 50 31.07 8.89 12.97
N LYS A 51 30.62 8.92 11.72
CA LYS A 51 30.32 10.19 11.01
C LYS A 51 29.19 10.93 11.70
N LEU A 52 28.14 10.21 12.09
CA LEU A 52 26.96 10.80 12.73
C LEU A 52 27.29 11.34 14.12
N GLU A 53 28.05 10.61 14.94
CA GLU A 53 28.49 11.02 16.28
C GLU A 53 29.19 12.39 16.25
N GLY A 54 30.12 12.59 15.31
CA GLY A 54 30.79 13.88 15.12
C GLY A 54 29.82 15.01 14.75
N LYS A 55 28.80 14.72 13.93
CA LYS A 55 27.79 15.72 13.52
C LYS A 55 26.83 16.12 14.65
N ARG A 56 26.43 15.16 15.50
CA ARG A 56 25.39 15.39 16.53
C ARG A 56 25.92 15.62 17.93
N GLY A 57 27.21 15.38 18.18
CA GLY A 57 27.83 15.56 19.50
C GLY A 57 27.39 14.56 20.57
N MET A 58 26.81 13.42 20.18
CA MET A 58 26.38 12.35 21.10
C MET A 58 26.66 10.95 20.52
N THR A 59 27.05 10.01 21.39
CA THR A 59 27.36 8.61 21.04
C THR A 59 26.20 7.92 20.34
N GLY A 60 26.48 7.00 19.42
CA GLY A 60 25.53 6.31 18.56
C GLY A 60 25.71 4.82 18.48
N TYR A 61 25.38 4.25 17.32
CA TYR A 61 25.46 2.81 17.14
C TYR A 61 26.89 2.31 17.44
N ASN A 62 27.01 1.50 18.49
CA ASN A 62 28.26 0.89 18.92
C ASN A 62 27.99 -0.61 19.17
N PRO A 63 28.46 -1.53 18.31
CA PRO A 63 28.17 -2.95 18.50
C PRO A 63 28.85 -3.56 19.74
N TYR A 64 29.81 -2.86 20.35
CA TYR A 64 30.56 -3.33 21.51
C TYR A 64 29.89 -3.03 22.85
N VAL A 65 28.77 -2.30 22.89
CA VAL A 65 27.97 -2.19 24.13
C VAL A 65 27.02 -3.37 24.33
N HIS A 66 26.90 -4.26 23.33
CA HIS A 66 26.01 -5.40 23.40
C HIS A 66 26.43 -6.36 24.54
N CYS A 67 25.48 -6.71 25.41
CA CYS A 67 25.64 -7.70 26.49
C CYS A 67 26.97 -7.54 27.27
N GLY A 68 27.23 -6.33 27.78
CA GLY A 68 28.41 -6.08 28.62
C GLY A 68 29.76 -6.22 27.90
N GLY A 69 29.81 -5.99 26.58
CA GLY A 69 31.05 -6.05 25.81
C GLY A 69 31.15 -7.20 24.81
N ILE A 70 30.14 -8.07 24.72
CA ILE A 70 30.13 -9.21 23.82
C ILE A 70 29.43 -8.82 22.52
N PRO A 71 30.15 -8.49 21.44
CA PRO A 71 29.53 -8.03 20.22
C PRO A 71 28.90 -9.20 19.44
N LEU A 72 27.95 -8.88 18.56
CA LEU A 72 27.36 -9.84 17.61
C LEU A 72 28.43 -10.49 16.73
N GLY A 73 28.11 -11.64 16.11
CA GLY A 73 29.04 -12.33 15.21
C GLY A 73 29.99 -13.31 15.92
N GLN A 74 29.64 -13.78 17.12
CA GLN A 74 30.35 -14.90 17.76
C GLN A 74 30.22 -16.20 16.93
N ARG A 75 29.10 -16.33 16.22
CA ARG A 75 28.87 -17.29 15.14
C ARG A 75 28.91 -16.60 13.78
N GLN A 76 28.96 -17.40 12.71
CA GLN A 76 28.86 -16.88 11.36
C GLN A 76 27.57 -16.05 11.18
N LEU A 77 27.73 -14.81 10.74
CA LEU A 77 26.64 -13.99 10.22
C LEU A 77 26.41 -14.40 8.77
N VAL A 78 25.19 -14.84 8.48
CA VAL A 78 24.87 -15.62 7.30
C VAL A 78 23.78 -14.92 6.48
N PRO A 79 23.87 -14.91 5.15
CA PRO A 79 22.88 -14.25 4.33
C PRO A 79 21.59 -15.08 4.21
N TYR A 80 20.54 -14.43 3.70
CA TYR A 80 19.25 -15.03 3.40
C TYR A 80 18.99 -15.00 1.91
N LYS A 81 18.60 -16.15 1.36
CA LYS A 81 18.06 -16.23 0.02
C LYS A 81 16.57 -15.89 0.08
N LEU A 82 16.14 -14.91 -0.71
CA LEU A 82 14.72 -14.65 -0.89
C LEU A 82 14.08 -15.85 -1.60
N SER A 83 13.00 -16.39 -1.03
CA SER A 83 12.30 -17.55 -1.57
C SER A 83 11.79 -17.26 -2.99
N GLY A 84 11.89 -18.23 -3.89
CA GLY A 84 11.46 -18.08 -5.29
C GLY A 84 12.41 -17.26 -6.19
N SER A 85 13.33 -16.47 -5.65
CA SER A 85 14.24 -15.64 -6.47
C SER A 85 15.69 -16.13 -6.44
N GLU A 86 16.58 -15.37 -7.08
CA GLU A 86 18.04 -15.59 -7.08
C GLU A 86 18.79 -14.75 -6.05
N TYR A 87 18.13 -13.72 -5.50
CA TYR A 87 18.69 -12.73 -4.60
C TYR A 87 19.09 -13.34 -3.25
N VAL A 88 20.26 -12.92 -2.78
CA VAL A 88 20.85 -13.31 -1.50
C VAL A 88 21.35 -12.05 -0.84
N VAL A 89 20.83 -11.75 0.35
CA VAL A 89 21.06 -10.48 1.05
C VAL A 89 21.45 -10.73 2.50
N GLU A 90 22.10 -9.75 3.13
CA GLU A 90 22.29 -9.78 4.59
C GLU A 90 20.94 -9.58 5.30
N GLY A 91 20.76 -10.16 6.48
CA GLY A 91 19.48 -10.05 7.21
C GLY A 91 19.13 -8.61 7.61
N ASP A 92 20.13 -7.76 7.76
CA ASP A 92 19.97 -6.32 8.03
C ASP A 92 19.21 -5.59 6.90
N ASP A 93 19.32 -6.06 5.66
CA ASP A 93 18.65 -5.49 4.47
C ASP A 93 17.17 -5.90 4.40
N LEU A 94 16.76 -6.86 5.25
CA LEU A 94 15.39 -7.32 5.42
C LEU A 94 14.70 -6.69 6.64
N HIS A 95 15.39 -5.82 7.38
CA HIS A 95 14.73 -4.99 8.37
C HIS A 95 13.93 -3.90 7.65
N PHE A 96 12.63 -3.76 7.95
CA PHE A 96 11.73 -2.87 7.20
C PHE A 96 12.21 -1.40 7.12
N VAL A 97 12.91 -0.90 8.15
CA VAL A 97 13.51 0.45 8.14
C VAL A 97 14.58 0.61 7.05
N ASN A 98 15.30 -0.46 6.72
CA ASN A 98 16.35 -0.48 5.69
C ASN A 98 15.82 -0.92 4.32
N ASN A 99 14.50 -1.18 4.21
CA ASN A 99 13.91 -1.75 3.02
C ASN A 99 12.73 -0.88 2.53
N PRO A 100 12.93 -0.03 1.52
CA PRO A 100 11.88 0.86 1.02
C PRO A 100 10.71 0.09 0.40
N ALA A 101 10.93 -1.11 -0.16
CA ALA A 101 9.85 -1.93 -0.71
C ALA A 101 8.91 -2.45 0.39
N MET A 102 9.44 -2.85 1.55
CA MET A 102 8.62 -3.25 2.70
C MET A 102 7.81 -2.07 3.26
N GLN A 103 8.40 -0.86 3.28
CA GLN A 103 7.68 0.35 3.68
C GLN A 103 6.57 0.69 2.70
N GLN A 104 6.89 0.72 1.40
CA GLN A 104 5.94 1.08 0.35
C GLN A 104 4.79 0.07 0.24
N MET A 105 5.06 -1.23 0.43
CA MET A 105 4.00 -2.26 0.49
C MET A 105 2.96 -1.91 1.56
N TRP A 106 3.40 -1.48 2.75
CA TRP A 106 2.48 -1.05 3.80
C TRP A 106 1.81 0.29 3.46
N ASP A 107 2.55 1.25 2.91
CA ASP A 107 2.00 2.55 2.54
C ASP A 107 0.91 2.42 1.46
N ASP A 108 1.11 1.56 0.46
CA ASP A 108 0.12 1.27 -0.60
C ASP A 108 -1.15 0.62 -0.03
N ILE A 109 -1.05 -0.32 0.91
CA ILE A 109 -2.24 -0.86 1.60
C ILE A 109 -2.92 0.25 2.43
N ARG A 110 -2.15 0.98 3.23
CA ARG A 110 -2.68 1.99 4.16
C ARG A 110 -3.41 3.14 3.45
N ARG A 111 -2.86 3.59 2.30
CA ARG A 111 -3.39 4.70 1.49
C ARG A 111 -4.52 4.30 0.55
N THR A 112 -4.91 3.03 0.53
CA THR A 112 -5.98 2.53 -0.33
C THR A 112 -7.33 2.49 0.38
N ILE A 113 -8.39 2.88 -0.33
CA ILE A 113 -9.78 2.69 0.07
C ILE A 113 -10.62 2.34 -1.15
N ILE A 114 -11.68 1.55 -0.95
CA ILE A 114 -12.64 1.23 -2.01
C ILE A 114 -13.98 1.91 -1.69
N VAL A 115 -14.58 2.60 -2.65
CA VAL A 115 -15.85 3.33 -2.47
C VAL A 115 -16.81 3.06 -3.62
N GLY A 116 -18.01 2.57 -3.31
CA GLY A 116 -19.06 2.30 -4.30
C GLY A 116 -19.64 3.58 -4.92
N LEU A 117 -19.98 3.53 -6.20
CA LEU A 117 -20.56 4.64 -6.96
C LEU A 117 -22.09 4.60 -7.02
N ASP A 118 -22.68 3.41 -6.96
CA ASP A 118 -24.12 3.22 -7.23
C ASP A 118 -25.00 4.07 -6.30
N MET A 119 -24.69 4.13 -5.01
CA MET A 119 -25.44 4.95 -4.06
C MET A 119 -25.31 6.46 -4.34
N ALA A 120 -24.13 6.93 -4.78
CA ALA A 120 -23.96 8.32 -5.16
C ALA A 120 -24.75 8.65 -6.44
N HIS A 121 -24.72 7.74 -7.42
CA HIS A 121 -25.53 7.87 -8.64
C HIS A 121 -27.03 7.89 -8.33
N GLU A 122 -27.50 7.06 -7.39
CA GLU A 122 -28.90 7.09 -6.94
C GLU A 122 -29.28 8.42 -6.29
N VAL A 123 -28.38 9.05 -5.50
CA VAL A 123 -28.61 10.38 -4.93
C VAL A 123 -28.78 11.42 -6.04
N LEU A 124 -27.91 11.42 -7.04
CA LEU A 124 -27.99 12.32 -8.20
C LEU A 124 -29.32 12.16 -8.96
N GLN A 125 -29.69 10.92 -9.25
CA GLN A 125 -30.91 10.60 -10.00
C GLN A 125 -32.18 10.92 -9.21
N LYS A 126 -32.27 10.49 -7.95
CA LYS A 126 -33.51 10.59 -7.16
C LYS A 126 -33.70 11.96 -6.51
N ARG A 127 -32.64 12.59 -5.99
CA ARG A 127 -32.77 13.87 -5.27
C ARG A 127 -32.60 15.08 -6.18
N LEU A 128 -31.79 14.97 -7.23
CA LEU A 128 -31.43 16.10 -8.08
C LEU A 128 -31.97 15.97 -9.51
N GLY A 129 -32.56 14.82 -9.87
CA GLY A 129 -33.09 14.57 -11.22
C GLY A 129 -31.99 14.60 -12.29
N LYS A 130 -30.73 14.33 -11.92
CA LYS A 130 -29.60 14.34 -12.84
C LYS A 130 -29.45 12.98 -13.49
N GLU A 131 -29.15 12.98 -14.78
CA GLU A 131 -28.81 11.77 -15.52
C GLU A 131 -27.36 11.37 -15.21
N VAL A 132 -27.11 10.06 -15.16
CA VAL A 132 -25.78 9.49 -14.99
C VAL A 132 -25.55 8.56 -16.18
N THR A 133 -24.54 8.86 -16.98
CA THR A 133 -24.15 8.13 -18.19
C THR A 133 -22.66 7.80 -18.15
N PRO A 134 -22.15 6.91 -19.02
CA PRO A 134 -20.70 6.72 -19.13
C PRO A 134 -19.93 8.02 -19.40
N GLU A 135 -20.50 8.93 -20.20
CA GLU A 135 -19.93 10.26 -20.47
C GLU A 135 -19.79 11.10 -19.18
N THR A 136 -20.84 11.17 -18.36
CA THR A 136 -20.76 11.92 -17.09
C THR A 136 -19.83 11.26 -16.08
N ILE A 137 -19.72 9.93 -16.11
CA ILE A 137 -18.79 9.19 -15.26
C ILE A 137 -17.34 9.44 -15.70
N ASN A 138 -17.04 9.45 -17.00
CA ASN A 138 -15.70 9.78 -17.49
C ASN A 138 -15.28 11.21 -17.14
N ASN A 139 -16.18 12.19 -17.33
CA ASN A 139 -15.94 13.58 -16.89
C ASN A 139 -15.70 13.66 -15.37
N TYR A 140 -16.49 12.93 -14.58
CA TYR A 140 -16.29 12.82 -13.13
C TYR A 140 -14.92 12.24 -12.78
N LEU A 141 -14.45 11.20 -13.48
CA LEU A 141 -13.17 10.54 -13.20
C LEU A 141 -11.96 11.42 -13.56
N GLU A 142 -12.09 12.25 -14.60
CA GLU A 142 -11.09 13.26 -14.95
C GLU A 142 -10.96 14.31 -13.83
N ILE A 143 -12.08 14.91 -13.42
CA ILE A 143 -12.11 15.89 -12.32
C ILE A 143 -11.64 15.25 -11.01
N LEU A 144 -11.97 13.98 -10.76
CA LEU A 144 -11.57 13.27 -9.55
C LEU A 144 -10.07 13.06 -9.49
N ASN A 145 -9.44 12.69 -10.61
CA ASN A 145 -7.99 12.50 -10.64
C ASN A 145 -7.21 13.83 -10.53
N HIS A 146 -7.84 14.97 -10.88
CA HIS A 146 -7.33 16.31 -10.52
C HIS A 146 -7.52 16.62 -9.03
N ALA A 147 -8.72 16.38 -8.47
CA ALA A 147 -9.05 16.77 -7.11
C ALA A 147 -8.41 15.86 -6.04
N MET A 148 -8.30 14.55 -6.29
CA MET A 148 -7.88 13.55 -5.29
C MET A 148 -6.48 13.81 -4.71
N PRO A 149 -5.47 14.22 -5.50
CA PRO A 149 -4.15 14.57 -4.97
C PRO A 149 -4.13 15.81 -4.05
N GLY A 150 -5.16 16.66 -4.11
CA GLY A 150 -5.29 17.87 -3.28
C GLY A 150 -5.31 19.18 -4.07
N ALA A 151 -6.01 19.21 -5.20
CA ALA A 151 -6.22 20.40 -6.02
C ALA A 151 -7.70 20.84 -6.03
N ALA A 152 -7.94 22.11 -6.32
CA ALA A 152 -9.24 22.75 -6.18
C ALA A 152 -10.10 22.65 -7.45
N VAL A 153 -11.42 22.58 -7.27
CA VAL A 153 -12.41 22.47 -8.37
C VAL A 153 -13.58 23.45 -8.26
N VAL A 154 -13.68 24.23 -7.18
CA VAL A 154 -14.84 25.13 -6.96
C VAL A 154 -14.43 26.51 -6.47
N GLN A 155 -13.66 26.58 -5.38
CA GLN A 155 -13.39 27.84 -4.71
C GLN A 155 -12.24 28.60 -5.38
N GLU A 156 -12.37 29.93 -5.44
CA GLU A 156 -11.28 30.85 -5.82
C GLU A 156 -10.21 30.94 -4.71
N HIS A 157 -8.97 31.30 -5.07
CA HIS A 157 -7.84 31.57 -4.18
C HIS A 157 -7.49 30.39 -3.25
N MET A 158 -7.54 29.16 -3.78
CA MET A 158 -7.10 27.96 -3.08
C MET A 158 -5.58 27.79 -3.18
N VAL A 159 -5.01 27.14 -2.16
CA VAL A 159 -3.65 26.59 -2.22
C VAL A 159 -3.75 25.09 -2.45
N GLU A 160 -2.79 24.54 -3.19
CA GLU A 160 -2.86 23.17 -3.70
C GLU A 160 -1.57 22.41 -3.38
N THR A 161 -1.64 21.09 -3.38
CA THR A 161 -0.45 20.23 -3.25
C THR A 161 0.40 20.28 -4.50
N HIS A 162 1.73 20.30 -4.37
CA HIS A 162 2.63 20.22 -5.52
C HIS A 162 2.52 18.85 -6.20
N PRO A 163 2.17 18.74 -7.51
CA PRO A 163 1.93 17.45 -8.16
C PRO A 163 3.10 16.45 -8.08
N GLY A 164 4.35 16.94 -8.15
CA GLY A 164 5.55 16.10 -7.96
C GLY A 164 5.81 15.56 -6.55
N LEU A 165 4.92 15.81 -5.58
CA LEU A 165 4.94 15.21 -4.23
C LEU A 165 3.78 14.24 -3.99
N VAL A 166 2.85 14.15 -4.94
CA VAL A 166 1.58 13.40 -4.83
C VAL A 166 1.27 12.64 -6.13
N ASP A 167 2.31 12.35 -6.92
CA ASP A 167 2.24 11.67 -8.22
C ASP A 167 1.85 10.19 -8.11
N ASP A 168 1.93 9.62 -6.91
CA ASP A 168 1.46 8.28 -6.60
C ASP A 168 -0.06 8.20 -6.33
N CYS A 169 -0.72 9.35 -6.18
CA CYS A 169 -2.15 9.46 -5.96
C CYS A 169 -2.93 9.20 -7.25
N ASN A 170 -3.90 8.30 -7.23
CA ASN A 170 -4.76 8.03 -8.37
C ASN A 170 -6.09 7.39 -7.97
N VAL A 171 -7.09 7.53 -8.83
CA VAL A 171 -8.38 6.85 -8.72
C VAL A 171 -8.67 6.11 -10.01
N ARG A 172 -9.06 4.84 -9.86
CA ARG A 172 -9.59 4.01 -10.94
C ARG A 172 -10.88 3.33 -10.53
N VAL A 173 -11.64 2.87 -11.49
CA VAL A 173 -12.92 2.17 -11.28
C VAL A 173 -12.87 0.74 -11.77
N PHE A 174 -13.68 -0.10 -11.17
CA PHE A 174 -14.02 -1.43 -11.69
C PHE A 174 -15.52 -1.66 -11.53
N THR A 175 -16.09 -2.44 -12.42
CA THR A 175 -17.51 -2.77 -12.42
C THR A 175 -17.70 -4.20 -12.93
N GLY A 176 -18.74 -4.88 -12.46
CA GLY A 176 -19.15 -6.15 -13.03
C GLY A 176 -20.16 -6.01 -14.17
N ASP A 177 -20.54 -4.77 -14.53
CA ASP A 177 -21.31 -4.49 -15.75
C ASP A 177 -20.36 -4.26 -16.93
N ASP A 178 -20.11 -5.30 -17.74
CA ASP A 178 -19.22 -5.20 -18.90
C ASP A 178 -19.65 -4.10 -19.88
N ALA A 179 -20.96 -3.84 -20.02
CA ALA A 179 -21.46 -2.79 -20.91
C ALA A 179 -21.11 -1.38 -20.42
N LEU A 180 -20.98 -1.18 -19.10
CA LEU A 180 -20.47 0.08 -18.56
C LEU A 180 -18.95 0.12 -18.68
N ALA A 181 -18.26 -0.99 -18.37
CA ALA A 181 -16.81 -1.07 -18.46
C ALA A 181 -16.29 -0.70 -19.86
N ASP A 182 -16.95 -1.18 -20.92
CA ASP A 182 -16.59 -0.91 -22.32
C ASP A 182 -16.67 0.59 -22.71
N GLU A 183 -17.39 1.39 -21.93
CA GLU A 183 -17.62 2.82 -22.19
C GLU A 183 -16.83 3.74 -21.23
N ILE A 184 -16.16 3.18 -20.21
CA ILE A 184 -15.24 3.93 -19.35
C ILE A 184 -13.89 4.08 -20.06
N ASP A 185 -13.30 5.27 -20.00
CA ASP A 185 -11.95 5.51 -20.53
C ASP A 185 -10.94 4.57 -19.86
N ASP A 186 -10.18 3.84 -20.69
CA ASP A 186 -9.16 2.87 -20.30
C ASP A 186 -8.18 3.40 -19.25
N GLN A 187 -7.88 4.71 -19.24
CA GLN A 187 -6.96 5.29 -18.25
C GLN A 187 -7.49 5.21 -16.81
N TYR A 188 -8.82 5.14 -16.64
CA TYR A 188 -9.50 5.04 -15.36
C TYR A 188 -10.02 3.63 -15.05
N LEU A 189 -9.98 2.69 -16.00
CA LEU A 189 -10.55 1.36 -15.82
C LEU A 189 -9.54 0.36 -15.24
N ILE A 190 -9.93 -0.35 -14.18
CA ILE A 190 -9.36 -1.64 -13.80
C ILE A 190 -10.23 -2.71 -14.46
N ASP A 191 -9.82 -3.12 -15.66
CA ASP A 191 -10.55 -4.11 -16.45
C ASP A 191 -10.38 -5.51 -15.84
N ILE A 192 -11.47 -6.03 -15.24
CA ILE A 192 -11.52 -7.34 -14.61
C ILE A 192 -11.20 -8.45 -15.63
N ASN A 193 -11.67 -8.33 -16.87
CA ASN A 193 -11.48 -9.35 -17.91
C ASN A 193 -10.03 -9.40 -18.40
N LYS A 194 -9.30 -8.28 -18.31
CA LYS A 194 -7.87 -8.19 -18.66
C LYS A 194 -6.94 -8.57 -17.51
N MET A 195 -7.32 -8.27 -16.28
CA MET A 195 -6.47 -8.47 -15.10
C MET A 195 -6.51 -9.91 -14.57
N PHE A 196 -7.59 -10.64 -14.84
CA PHE A 196 -7.82 -11.99 -14.30
C PHE A 196 -8.04 -13.02 -15.41
N PRO A 197 -7.59 -14.28 -15.21
CA PRO A 197 -8.04 -15.40 -16.03
C PRO A 197 -9.58 -15.47 -16.10
N ALA A 198 -10.12 -15.91 -17.23
CA ALA A 198 -11.56 -15.84 -17.51
C ALA A 198 -12.45 -16.48 -16.42
N ASP A 199 -12.04 -17.63 -15.88
CA ASP A 199 -12.76 -18.32 -14.80
C ASP A 199 -12.77 -17.49 -13.50
N GLN A 200 -11.69 -16.78 -13.19
CA GLN A 200 -11.62 -15.88 -12.04
C GLN A 200 -12.41 -14.59 -12.29
N ALA A 201 -12.35 -14.04 -13.50
CA ALA A 201 -13.11 -12.84 -13.88
C ALA A 201 -14.62 -13.09 -13.77
N GLU A 202 -15.12 -14.25 -14.23
CA GLU A 202 -16.53 -14.64 -14.08
C GLU A 202 -16.96 -14.70 -12.61
N VAL A 203 -16.15 -15.31 -11.73
CA VAL A 203 -16.43 -15.38 -10.30
C VAL A 203 -16.47 -13.99 -9.65
N LEU A 204 -15.51 -13.12 -10.00
CA LEU A 204 -15.44 -11.76 -9.46
C LEU A 204 -16.66 -10.93 -9.89
N LYS A 205 -17.00 -10.93 -11.18
CA LYS A 205 -18.16 -10.20 -11.71
C LYS A 205 -19.47 -10.73 -11.14
N ALA A 206 -19.60 -12.05 -10.98
CA ALA A 206 -20.77 -12.64 -10.34
C ALA A 206 -20.91 -12.23 -8.86
N ALA A 207 -19.80 -12.07 -8.14
CA ALA A 207 -19.80 -11.68 -6.73
C ALA A 207 -20.20 -10.21 -6.52
N ILE A 208 -19.73 -9.29 -7.39
CA ILE A 208 -20.06 -7.86 -7.28
C ILE A 208 -21.34 -7.50 -8.05
N GLY A 209 -21.81 -8.35 -8.95
CA GLY A 209 -22.95 -8.05 -9.82
C GLY A 209 -22.68 -6.84 -10.72
N LYS A 210 -23.72 -6.09 -11.08
CA LYS A 210 -23.60 -4.88 -11.92
C LYS A 210 -23.21 -3.61 -11.13
N THR A 211 -22.60 -3.77 -9.95
CA THR A 211 -22.19 -2.63 -9.12
C THR A 211 -20.86 -2.05 -9.58
N SER A 212 -20.65 -0.77 -9.30
CA SER A 212 -19.46 -0.01 -9.73
C SER A 212 -18.72 0.56 -8.54
N TRP A 213 -17.39 0.42 -8.54
CA TRP A 213 -16.54 0.72 -7.39
C TRP A 213 -15.32 1.53 -7.80
N GLN A 214 -14.86 2.38 -6.90
CA GLN A 214 -13.66 3.19 -7.05
C GLN A 214 -12.55 2.61 -6.16
N ALA A 215 -11.41 2.28 -6.75
CA ALA A 215 -10.16 2.05 -6.05
C ALA A 215 -9.40 3.37 -5.95
N ILE A 216 -9.31 3.90 -4.73
CA ILE A 216 -8.75 5.23 -4.45
C ILE A 216 -7.45 5.04 -3.67
N HIS A 217 -6.37 5.60 -4.20
CA HIS A 217 -5.08 5.61 -3.54
C HIS A 217 -4.69 7.06 -3.22
N VAL A 218 -4.75 7.45 -1.95
CA VAL A 218 -4.35 8.79 -1.51
C VAL A 218 -2.81 8.92 -1.53
N PRO A 219 -2.23 10.14 -1.46
CA PRO A 219 -0.79 10.30 -1.57
C PRO A 219 -0.02 9.60 -0.43
N THR A 220 1.09 8.92 -0.76
CA THR A 220 1.95 8.25 0.23
C THR A 220 2.46 9.23 1.29
N ILE A 221 2.83 10.45 0.87
CA ILE A 221 3.32 11.49 1.79
C ILE A 221 2.27 11.86 2.86
N VAL A 222 0.99 11.77 2.53
CA VAL A 222 -0.12 12.06 3.46
C VAL A 222 -0.21 10.98 4.53
N VAL A 223 -0.24 9.69 4.16
CA VAL A 223 -0.33 8.61 5.16
C VAL A 223 0.93 8.42 5.98
N ARG A 224 2.10 8.84 5.46
CA ARG A 224 3.34 8.91 6.24
C ARG A 224 3.34 10.06 7.25
N SER A 225 2.65 11.16 6.94
CA SER A 225 2.49 12.31 7.85
C SER A 225 1.34 12.15 8.84
N CYS A 226 0.33 11.34 8.49
CA CYS A 226 -0.86 11.09 9.29
C CYS A 226 -0.96 9.59 9.69
N ASP A 227 -2.13 8.99 9.56
CA ASP A 227 -2.38 7.57 9.81
C ASP A 227 -3.37 6.98 8.79
N GLY A 228 -3.74 5.71 8.95
CA GLY A 228 -4.72 5.05 8.08
C GLY A 228 -6.14 5.60 8.20
N GLY A 229 -6.50 6.22 9.32
CA GLY A 229 -7.80 6.86 9.49
C GLY A 229 -8.00 8.07 8.55
N THR A 230 -6.91 8.67 8.08
CA THR A 230 -6.95 9.73 7.08
C THR A 230 -7.51 9.26 5.74
N THR A 231 -7.22 8.04 5.31
CA THR A 231 -7.48 7.58 3.93
C THR A 231 -8.94 7.70 3.49
N SER A 232 -9.89 7.14 4.26
CA SER A 232 -11.32 7.23 3.91
C SER A 232 -11.87 8.65 4.01
N ARG A 233 -11.32 9.46 4.92
CA ARG A 233 -11.75 10.86 5.10
C ARG A 233 -11.28 11.72 3.94
N TRP A 234 -9.99 11.64 3.61
CA TRP A 234 -9.39 12.33 2.46
C TRP A 234 -10.15 11.99 1.18
N SER A 235 -10.33 10.69 0.91
CA SER A 235 -11.12 10.20 -0.22
C SER A 235 -12.50 10.85 -0.28
N ALA A 236 -13.29 10.77 0.80
CA ALA A 236 -14.64 11.31 0.80
C ALA A 236 -14.71 12.83 0.58
N MET A 237 -13.71 13.60 1.06
CA MET A 237 -13.70 15.05 0.82
C MET A 237 -13.57 15.34 -0.67
N GLN A 238 -12.61 14.70 -1.33
CA GLN A 238 -12.38 14.93 -2.76
C GLN A 238 -13.52 14.38 -3.61
N LEU A 239 -14.08 13.21 -3.26
CA LEU A 239 -15.27 12.66 -3.91
C LEU A 239 -16.45 13.65 -3.89
N CYS A 240 -16.75 14.25 -2.73
CA CYS A 240 -17.84 15.23 -2.63
C CYS A 240 -17.58 16.47 -3.48
N MET A 241 -16.35 17.00 -3.48
CA MET A 241 -15.99 18.17 -4.29
C MET A 241 -16.10 17.87 -5.79
N THR A 242 -15.67 16.69 -6.22
CA THR A 242 -15.81 16.24 -7.60
C THR A 242 -17.27 16.06 -7.99
N PHE A 243 -18.13 15.48 -7.15
CA PHE A 243 -19.55 15.38 -7.45
C PHE A 243 -20.20 16.78 -7.59
N ILE A 244 -19.80 17.73 -6.74
CA ILE A 244 -20.29 19.10 -6.82
C ILE A 244 -19.96 19.71 -8.19
N ASP A 245 -18.71 19.57 -8.62
CA ASP A 245 -18.23 20.13 -9.89
C ASP A 245 -18.79 19.36 -11.10
N ALA A 246 -18.48 18.07 -11.21
CA ALA A 246 -18.81 17.24 -12.37
C ALA A 246 -20.31 17.17 -12.69
N TYR A 247 -21.15 17.28 -11.67
CA TYR A 247 -22.60 17.25 -11.83
C TYR A 247 -23.27 18.60 -11.64
N ASN A 248 -22.53 19.72 -11.55
CA ASN A 248 -23.10 21.05 -11.37
C ASN A 248 -24.13 21.10 -10.22
N MET A 249 -23.70 20.67 -9.04
CA MET A 249 -24.52 20.74 -7.82
C MET A 249 -24.31 22.09 -7.13
N CYS A 250 -25.23 22.44 -6.21
CA CYS A 250 -24.93 23.53 -5.30
C CYS A 250 -23.78 23.14 -4.37
N ALA A 251 -22.77 24.00 -4.26
CA ALA A 251 -21.58 23.77 -3.43
C ALA A 251 -21.91 23.90 -1.93
N GLY A 252 -22.61 22.89 -1.38
CA GLY A 252 -23.02 22.82 0.01
C GLY A 252 -24.54 22.67 0.24
N GLU A 253 -25.24 21.94 -0.63
CA GLU A 253 -26.65 21.60 -0.39
C GLU A 253 -26.87 20.28 0.37
N ALA A 254 -28.11 20.03 0.79
CA ALA A 254 -28.46 18.85 1.60
C ALA A 254 -28.14 17.51 0.91
N ALA A 255 -28.16 17.43 -0.43
CA ALA A 255 -27.79 16.23 -1.16
C ALA A 255 -26.29 15.87 -1.02
N VAL A 256 -25.41 16.86 -0.77
CA VAL A 256 -23.98 16.63 -0.53
C VAL A 256 -23.76 15.83 0.77
N ALA A 257 -24.66 15.96 1.76
CA ALA A 257 -24.58 15.18 2.98
C ALA A 257 -24.82 13.68 2.73
N ASP A 258 -25.71 13.33 1.79
CA ASP A 258 -25.94 11.94 1.41
C ASP A 258 -24.72 11.35 0.71
N LEU A 259 -24.09 12.12 -0.19
CA LEU A 259 -22.83 11.75 -0.83
C LEU A 259 -21.72 11.53 0.20
N ALA A 260 -21.60 12.43 1.19
CA ALA A 260 -20.63 12.30 2.27
C ALA A 260 -20.90 11.07 3.14
N TYR A 261 -22.17 10.74 3.42
CA TYR A 261 -22.53 9.54 4.17
C TYR A 261 -22.22 8.26 3.38
N ALA A 262 -22.53 8.23 2.08
CA ALA A 262 -22.19 7.14 1.18
C ALA A 262 -20.68 6.91 1.15
N ALA A 263 -19.89 7.94 0.88
CA ALA A 263 -18.44 7.85 0.75
C ALA A 263 -17.69 7.54 2.05
N LYS A 264 -18.27 7.84 3.22
CA LYS A 264 -17.62 7.64 4.53
C LYS A 264 -18.10 6.42 5.30
N HIS A 265 -19.27 5.87 4.97
CA HIS A 265 -19.89 4.80 5.73
C HIS A 265 -20.65 3.80 4.85
N ALA A 266 -21.67 4.24 4.12
CA ALA A 266 -22.65 3.30 3.55
C ALA A 266 -22.13 2.51 2.33
N ALA A 267 -21.16 3.07 1.60
CA ALA A 267 -20.57 2.45 0.42
C ALA A 267 -19.03 2.37 0.50
N VAL A 268 -18.44 2.46 1.70
CA VAL A 268 -16.98 2.40 1.87
C VAL A 268 -16.54 1.02 2.32
N LEU A 269 -15.47 0.51 1.72
CA LEU A 269 -14.76 -0.68 2.16
C LEU A 269 -13.36 -0.28 2.62
N GLN A 270 -13.17 -0.37 3.93
CA GLN A 270 -11.89 -0.11 4.59
C GLN A 270 -10.96 -1.32 4.45
N MET A 271 -9.65 -1.09 4.31
CA MET A 271 -8.70 -2.20 4.27
C MET A 271 -8.60 -2.88 5.64
N ALA A 272 -8.81 -2.12 6.71
CA ALA A 272 -8.75 -2.63 8.08
C ALA A 272 -9.71 -1.87 9.00
N GLU A 273 -10.32 -2.58 9.93
CA GLU A 273 -11.21 -2.01 10.94
C GLU A 273 -10.45 -1.35 12.11
N MET A 274 -11.16 -0.53 12.89
CA MET A 274 -10.60 0.08 14.08
C MET A 274 -10.25 -0.94 15.18
N LEU A 275 -9.31 -0.58 16.05
CA LEU A 275 -8.85 -1.45 17.13
C LEU A 275 -9.39 -1.05 18.52
N PRO A 276 -9.56 -2.04 19.44
CA PRO A 276 -9.95 -1.77 20.82
C PRO A 276 -8.98 -0.85 21.56
N ALA A 277 -9.48 -0.15 22.58
CA ALA A 277 -8.78 0.92 23.30
C ALA A 277 -7.36 0.56 23.81
N ARG A 278 -7.13 -0.69 24.25
CA ARG A 278 -5.80 -1.15 24.72
C ARG A 278 -4.71 -1.01 23.64
N ARG A 279 -5.08 -1.12 22.37
CA ARG A 279 -4.21 -0.97 21.19
C ARG A 279 -4.84 -0.02 20.18
N ALA A 280 -5.38 1.10 20.69
CA ALA A 280 -6.21 2.04 19.94
C ALA A 280 -5.53 2.48 18.64
N ARG A 281 -6.20 2.20 17.53
CA ARG A 281 -5.87 2.68 16.19
C ARG A 281 -7.18 2.87 15.44
N GLY A 282 -7.23 3.90 14.60
CA GLY A 282 -8.29 4.05 13.63
C GLY A 282 -8.23 2.96 12.55
N PRO A 283 -9.14 3.01 11.58
CA PRO A 283 -9.13 2.10 10.43
C PRO A 283 -7.83 2.14 9.61
N ASN A 284 -7.68 1.21 8.66
CA ASN A 284 -6.53 1.10 7.74
C ASN A 284 -5.17 0.98 8.48
N ASN A 285 -5.16 0.36 9.66
CA ASN A 285 -3.94 0.03 10.41
C ASN A 285 -3.72 -1.50 10.45
N PRO A 286 -2.47 -1.99 10.56
CA PRO A 286 -2.16 -3.40 10.28
C PRO A 286 -2.91 -4.39 11.18
N GLY A 287 -3.19 -4.01 12.42
CA GLY A 287 -3.86 -4.91 13.36
C GLY A 287 -5.33 -5.18 13.06
N GLY A 288 -5.97 -4.37 12.21
CA GLY A 288 -7.37 -4.54 11.78
C GLY A 288 -7.51 -5.18 10.40
N LEU A 289 -6.39 -5.45 9.70
CA LEU A 289 -6.38 -6.08 8.39
C LEU A 289 -6.64 -7.57 8.56
N SER A 290 -7.73 -8.08 7.98
CA SER A 290 -8.07 -9.49 8.07
C SER A 290 -7.13 -10.34 7.21
N PHE A 291 -6.96 -11.62 7.57
CA PHE A 291 -6.15 -12.53 6.76
C PHE A 291 -6.72 -12.74 5.35
N GLY A 292 -8.04 -12.66 5.19
CA GLY A 292 -8.68 -12.77 3.87
C GLY A 292 -8.41 -11.56 2.98
N PHE A 293 -8.30 -10.35 3.54
CA PHE A 293 -7.98 -9.14 2.77
C PHE A 293 -6.49 -9.05 2.41
N MET A 294 -5.62 -9.68 3.21
CA MET A 294 -4.18 -9.72 2.94
C MET A 294 -3.79 -10.77 1.88
N ALA A 295 -4.64 -11.78 1.66
CA ALA A 295 -4.40 -12.90 0.74
C ALA A 295 -4.79 -12.56 -0.69
#